data_AF-A0A8J8BUX0-F1
#
_entry.id   AF-A0A8J8BUX0-F1
#
_cell.length_a   1.000
_cell.length_b   1.000
_cell.length_c   1.000
_cell.angle_alpha   90.00
_cell.angle_beta   90.00
_cell.angle_gamma   90.00
#
_symmetry.space_group_name_H-M   'P 1'
#
loop_
_entity.id
_entity.type
_entity.pdbx_description
1 polymer ?
#
loop_
_entity_poly.entity_id
_entity_poly.type
_entity_poly.pdbx_seq_one_letter_code
_entity_poly.pdbx_strand_id
1 'polypeptide(L)'
;MHFLEYGVIKKKGKYRVALIYPQVYKAGNSNLGFIFVYNLVNEKKDFVCERFFTDFTKSIETNSVLRDFDILAFSCSFEMDFFTVYEIASQFPEKVKILGGRTSYNPFPLKKVIDYFFVGDAEESLPEFLKLYEEGGDLSAVEGVFKEGKAKARQSPLLYHPVYEPVQWGEYKEAFPRSFLLEISRGCSRKCKFCLVSHCVGRKRERPVDVIQSIIEKAETCTKFETIVLIGPDSHSCIEDVIEVCKPYRVSLPSLRIESLSEGLLEGVAPETVTIAPETSERLRFNLGKSVTDGDILEKAALVSHYSKRMKLYFMVGLPGEKEEDLKGIVDLTKKIAKIIRTTVTVSPFVPKPHTPYADFRYDTDLVEKSLKFLRKYMKFSGVSAQQGFIQWVLSIGDEGVGEYLKNRRYSAWKKIDTQFKKEWESIDVS
;
A
#
# COMPACT_ATOMS: atom_id res chain seq x y z
N MET A 1 15.72 23.11 9.32
CA MET A 1 14.63 22.41 8.62
C MET A 1 13.34 22.72 9.37
N HIS A 2 12.53 23.62 8.85
CA HIS A 2 11.24 23.96 9.45
C HIS A 2 10.24 22.85 9.14
N PHE A 3 9.66 22.26 10.19
CA PHE A 3 8.57 21.30 10.11
C PHE A 3 7.26 22.04 10.44
N LEU A 4 6.34 22.12 9.48
CA LEU A 4 5.10 22.85 9.57
C LEU A 4 3.99 22.05 8.87
N GLU A 5 3.05 21.52 9.66
CA GLU A 5 1.88 20.83 9.13
C GLU A 5 0.59 21.61 9.38
N TYR A 6 -0.32 21.57 8.42
CA TYR A 6 -1.73 21.95 8.57
C TYR A 6 -2.60 20.70 8.69
N GLY A 7 -3.80 20.80 9.28
CA GLY A 7 -4.68 19.65 9.46
C GLY A 7 -4.28 18.69 10.58
N VAL A 8 -3.32 19.06 11.42
CA VAL A 8 -2.99 18.30 12.64
C VAL A 8 -4.09 18.50 13.69
N ILE A 9 -4.63 17.39 14.20
CA ILE A 9 -5.60 17.42 15.28
C ILE A 9 -4.87 17.63 16.61
N LYS A 10 -5.28 18.66 17.36
CA LYS A 10 -4.78 18.93 18.71
C LYS A 10 -5.91 18.74 19.71
N LYS A 11 -5.82 17.69 20.51
CA LYS A 11 -6.78 17.42 21.57
C LYS A 11 -6.13 16.75 22.78
N LYS A 12 -6.87 16.69 23.88
CA LYS A 12 -6.53 15.91 25.06
C LYS A 12 -7.45 14.69 25.11
N GLY A 13 -6.93 13.58 25.58
CA GLY A 13 -7.68 12.34 25.80
C GLY A 13 -7.19 11.65 27.07
N LYS A 14 -8.02 10.79 27.63
CA LYS A 14 -7.69 9.91 28.75
C LYS A 14 -6.73 8.81 28.31
N TYR A 15 -6.99 8.22 27.15
CA TYR A 15 -6.20 7.13 26.57
C TYR A 15 -5.36 7.64 25.41
N ARG A 16 -4.10 7.19 25.33
CA ARG A 16 -3.13 7.64 24.31
C ARG A 16 -2.79 6.49 23.37
N VAL A 17 -2.95 6.73 22.07
CA VAL A 17 -2.63 5.78 21.00
C VAL A 17 -1.42 6.27 20.21
N ALA A 18 -0.36 5.47 20.19
CA ALA A 18 0.79 5.70 19.33
C ALA A 18 0.52 5.04 17.99
N LEU A 19 0.23 5.84 16.97
CA LEU A 19 0.01 5.38 15.62
C LEU A 19 1.35 5.39 14.85
N ILE A 20 1.88 4.20 14.65
CA ILE A 20 3.24 3.96 14.16
C ILE A 20 3.16 3.55 12.69
N TYR A 21 3.77 4.36 11.82
CA TYR A 21 4.13 3.89 10.49
C TYR A 21 5.58 3.40 10.55
N PRO A 22 5.86 2.12 10.26
CA PRO A 22 7.18 1.50 10.43
C PRO A 22 8.22 1.93 9.38
N GLN A 23 8.10 3.15 8.86
CA GLN A 23 9.00 3.76 7.87
C GLN A 23 9.12 5.28 8.14
N VAL A 24 9.93 5.92 7.31
CA VAL A 24 10.12 7.37 7.31
C VAL A 24 8.81 8.14 7.07
N TYR A 25 8.73 9.34 7.62
CA TYR A 25 7.57 10.25 7.50
C TYR A 25 7.08 10.40 6.07
N LYS A 26 8.01 10.56 5.12
CA LYS A 26 7.69 10.68 3.69
C LYS A 26 6.77 9.56 3.18
N ALA A 27 7.00 8.32 3.64
CA ALA A 27 6.25 7.15 3.22
C ALA A 27 4.93 7.01 3.99
N GLY A 28 4.93 7.29 5.29
CA GLY A 28 3.73 7.13 6.11
C GLY A 28 2.71 8.26 5.95
N ASN A 29 3.16 9.51 5.82
CA ASN A 29 2.27 10.66 5.60
C ASN A 29 1.64 10.68 4.18
N SER A 30 2.09 9.80 3.29
CA SER A 30 1.47 9.58 1.97
C SER A 30 0.57 8.33 1.92
N ASN A 31 0.29 7.73 3.08
CA ASN A 31 -0.56 6.56 3.21
C ASN A 31 -1.95 6.93 3.73
N LEU A 32 -2.96 6.88 2.87
CA LEU A 32 -4.32 7.24 3.24
C LEU A 32 -4.90 6.35 4.37
N GLY A 33 -4.58 5.05 4.38
CA GLY A 33 -5.02 4.15 5.45
C GLY A 33 -4.49 4.55 6.83
N PHE A 34 -3.24 5.04 6.89
CA PHE A 34 -2.65 5.59 8.09
C PHE A 34 -3.39 6.85 8.57
N ILE A 35 -3.73 7.75 7.64
CA ILE A 35 -4.48 8.99 7.94
C ILE A 35 -5.92 8.70 8.39
N PHE A 36 -6.58 7.70 7.79
CA PHE A 36 -7.88 7.20 8.23
C PHE A 36 -7.85 6.80 9.71
N VAL A 37 -6.89 5.95 10.09
CA VAL A 37 -6.73 5.52 11.49
C VAL A 37 -6.48 6.71 12.41
N TYR A 38 -5.62 7.65 12.00
CA TYR A 38 -5.35 8.87 12.77
C TYR A 38 -6.63 9.66 13.09
N ASN A 39 -7.50 9.86 12.08
CA ASN A 39 -8.76 10.57 12.27
C ASN A 39 -9.76 9.76 13.09
N LEU A 40 -9.96 8.48 12.80
CA LEU A 40 -10.91 7.61 13.50
C LEU A 40 -10.65 7.54 15.01
N VAL A 41 -9.39 7.41 15.42
CA VAL A 41 -9.01 7.45 16.85
C VAL A 41 -9.25 8.86 17.40
N ASN A 42 -8.88 9.90 16.64
CA ASN A 42 -9.01 11.27 17.09
C ASN A 42 -10.46 11.81 17.10
N GLU A 43 -11.42 11.10 16.52
CA GLU A 43 -12.85 11.38 16.68
C GLU A 43 -13.43 10.84 17.99
N LYS A 44 -12.75 9.87 18.63
CA LYS A 44 -13.18 9.33 19.93
C LYS A 44 -12.78 10.28 21.05
N LYS A 45 -13.78 10.79 21.78
CA LYS A 45 -13.63 11.84 22.79
C LYS A 45 -12.50 11.56 23.79
N ASP A 46 -12.42 10.33 24.30
CA ASP A 46 -11.49 9.97 25.39
C ASP A 46 -10.14 9.44 24.89
N PHE A 47 -9.92 9.33 23.59
CA PHE A 47 -8.65 8.91 23.02
C PHE A 47 -7.87 10.10 22.49
N VAL A 48 -6.55 10.00 22.38
CA VAL A 48 -5.70 10.92 21.60
C VAL A 48 -4.70 10.11 20.81
N CYS A 49 -4.59 10.38 19.52
CA CYS A 49 -3.72 9.66 18.61
C CYS A 49 -2.56 10.54 18.17
N GLU A 50 -1.34 10.02 18.28
CA GLU A 50 -0.13 10.69 17.85
C GLU A 50 0.68 9.81 16.92
N ARG A 51 1.31 10.43 15.91
CA ARG A 51 2.00 9.75 14.83
C ARG A 51 3.48 9.56 15.14
N PHE A 52 3.99 8.37 14.82
CA PHE A 52 5.38 7.97 14.93
C PHE A 52 5.91 7.44 13.60
N PHE A 53 7.15 7.81 13.29
CA PHE A 53 7.89 7.43 12.09
C PHE A 53 9.34 7.13 12.44
N THR A 54 10.06 6.39 11.60
CA THR A 54 11.42 5.90 11.93
C THR A 54 12.52 6.97 11.85
N ASP A 55 12.25 8.09 11.19
CA ASP A 55 13.12 9.27 11.11
C ASP A 55 12.88 10.28 12.25
N PHE A 56 12.01 9.95 13.20
CA PHE A 56 11.75 10.74 14.42
C PHE A 56 11.91 9.86 15.66
N THR A 57 12.46 10.42 16.74
CA THR A 57 12.62 9.70 18.01
C THR A 57 11.40 9.78 18.92
N LYS A 58 10.45 10.67 18.59
CA LYS A 58 9.28 11.07 19.39
C LYS A 58 8.09 11.32 18.47
N SER A 59 6.90 11.43 19.04
CA SER A 59 5.69 11.75 18.28
C SER A 59 5.78 13.13 17.60
N ILE A 60 5.09 13.26 16.47
CA ILE A 60 5.03 14.53 15.72
C ILE A 60 4.24 15.59 16.48
N GLU A 61 3.12 15.22 17.09
CA GLU A 61 2.15 16.16 17.65
C GLU A 61 2.66 16.85 18.91
N THR A 62 3.27 16.08 19.82
CA THR A 62 3.61 16.58 21.17
C THR A 62 5.03 16.27 21.63
N ASN A 63 5.87 15.63 20.81
CA ASN A 63 7.21 15.16 21.20
C ASN A 63 7.20 14.19 22.40
N SER A 64 6.18 13.33 22.49
CA SER A 64 6.06 12.27 23.49
C SER A 64 6.83 11.01 23.08
N VAL A 65 7.16 10.15 24.04
CA VAL A 65 7.85 8.87 23.79
C VAL A 65 6.87 7.71 23.84
N LEU A 66 7.16 6.61 23.13
CA LEU A 66 6.27 5.45 23.01
C LEU A 66 5.81 4.85 24.36
N ARG A 67 6.65 4.94 25.41
CA ARG A 67 6.31 4.42 26.75
C ARG A 67 5.08 5.10 27.37
N ASP A 68 4.82 6.35 26.97
CA ASP A 68 3.73 7.19 27.51
C ASP A 68 2.35 6.83 26.92
N PHE A 69 2.29 5.87 25.99
CA PHE A 69 1.06 5.50 25.27
C PHE A 69 0.48 4.19 25.80
N ASP A 70 -0.84 4.06 25.76
CA ASP A 70 -1.58 2.88 26.24
C ASP A 70 -1.66 1.79 25.16
N ILE A 71 -1.84 2.22 23.90
CA ILE A 71 -1.97 1.34 22.73
C ILE A 71 -0.90 1.71 21.69
N LEU A 72 -0.21 0.70 21.16
CA LEU A 72 0.67 0.83 20.00
C LEU A 72 -0.06 0.30 18.76
N ALA A 73 -0.43 1.21 17.85
CA ALA A 73 -1.16 0.90 16.62
C ALA A 73 -0.23 0.96 15.41
N PHE A 74 0.06 -0.18 14.80
CA PHE A 74 0.94 -0.28 13.63
C PHE A 74 0.12 -0.27 12.34
N SER A 75 0.48 0.63 11.41
CA SER A 75 -0.05 0.61 10.04
C SER A 75 1.00 0.04 9.10
N CYS A 76 0.87 -1.24 8.76
CA CYS A 76 1.86 -1.97 7.97
C CYS A 76 1.32 -2.27 6.56
N SER A 77 1.95 -1.66 5.54
CA SER A 77 1.52 -1.83 4.14
C SER A 77 2.39 -2.80 3.34
N PHE A 78 3.64 -3.03 3.78
CA PHE A 78 4.60 -3.88 3.08
C PHE A 78 5.25 -4.86 4.05
N GLU A 79 5.47 -6.08 3.60
CA GLU A 79 5.98 -7.16 4.45
C GLU A 79 7.39 -6.86 4.97
N MET A 80 8.19 -6.14 4.18
CA MET A 80 9.53 -5.72 4.58
C MET A 80 9.54 -4.82 5.82
N ASP A 81 8.41 -4.21 6.18
CA ASP A 81 8.32 -3.40 7.39
C ASP A 81 8.18 -4.25 8.66
N PHE A 82 7.97 -5.58 8.54
CA PHE A 82 7.85 -6.50 9.66
C PHE A 82 9.07 -6.48 10.58
N PHE A 83 10.28 -6.29 10.04
CA PHE A 83 11.49 -6.14 10.86
C PHE A 83 11.37 -4.97 11.84
N THR A 84 10.88 -3.82 11.36
CA THR A 84 10.72 -2.63 12.20
C THR A 84 9.54 -2.76 13.15
N VAL A 85 8.43 -3.35 12.70
CA VAL A 85 7.30 -3.66 13.60
C VAL A 85 7.77 -4.56 14.74
N TYR A 86 8.47 -5.65 14.44
CA TYR A 86 8.96 -6.60 15.43
C TYR A 86 9.94 -5.95 16.40
N GLU A 87 10.90 -5.16 15.90
CA GLU A 87 11.88 -4.43 16.70
C GLU A 87 11.22 -3.47 17.70
N ILE A 88 10.21 -2.71 17.28
CA ILE A 88 9.50 -1.77 18.15
C ILE A 88 8.59 -2.52 19.13
N ALA A 89 7.73 -3.42 18.63
CA ALA A 89 6.72 -4.13 19.41
C ALA A 89 7.33 -4.95 20.55
N SER A 90 8.47 -5.61 20.31
CA SER A 90 9.17 -6.44 21.31
C SER A 90 9.68 -5.66 22.53
N GLN A 91 9.84 -4.34 22.42
CA GLN A 91 10.29 -3.48 23.52
C GLN A 91 9.17 -3.13 24.52
N PHE A 92 7.91 -3.41 24.16
CA PHE A 92 6.73 -3.03 24.93
C PHE A 92 5.76 -4.23 25.10
N PRO A 93 6.22 -5.34 25.72
CA PRO A 93 5.39 -6.54 25.89
C PRO A 93 4.12 -6.27 26.70
N GLU A 94 4.13 -5.29 27.60
CA GLU A 94 3.03 -4.94 28.50
C GLU A 94 1.91 -4.09 27.86
N LYS A 95 2.18 -3.48 26.70
CA LYS A 95 1.21 -2.60 26.01
C LYS A 95 0.27 -3.41 25.13
N VAL A 96 -0.93 -2.89 24.88
CA VAL A 96 -1.80 -3.45 23.84
C VAL A 96 -1.26 -3.03 22.47
N LYS A 97 -1.00 -4.01 21.60
CA LYS A 97 -0.40 -3.83 20.29
C LYS A 97 -1.37 -4.29 19.21
N ILE A 98 -1.74 -3.37 18.33
CA ILE A 98 -2.67 -3.64 17.23
C ILE A 98 -1.99 -3.39 15.89
N LEU A 99 -2.36 -4.15 14.86
CA LEU A 99 -1.82 -3.98 13.51
C LEU A 99 -2.93 -3.97 12.45
N GLY A 100 -2.87 -3.00 11.56
CA GLY A 100 -3.68 -2.95 10.34
C GLY A 100 -2.83 -2.74 9.09
N GLY A 101 -3.51 -2.59 7.96
CA GLY A 101 -2.89 -2.47 6.64
C GLY A 101 -2.87 -3.79 5.88
N ARG A 102 -2.38 -3.78 4.63
CA ARG A 102 -2.55 -4.92 3.70
C ARG A 102 -1.84 -6.19 4.14
N THR A 103 -0.85 -6.09 5.01
CA THR A 103 -0.12 -7.25 5.49
C THR A 103 -0.89 -8.03 6.56
N SER A 104 -1.95 -7.46 7.16
CA SER A 104 -2.77 -8.15 8.17
C SER A 104 -3.56 -9.34 7.64
N TYR A 105 -3.69 -9.47 6.30
CA TYR A 105 -4.28 -10.65 5.66
C TYR A 105 -3.47 -11.93 5.88
N ASN A 106 -2.21 -11.83 6.31
CA ASN A 106 -1.46 -12.92 6.94
C ASN A 106 -0.89 -12.44 8.29
N PRO A 107 -1.57 -12.69 9.42
CA PRO A 107 -1.14 -12.20 10.73
C PRO A 107 0.00 -13.02 11.35
N PHE A 108 0.20 -14.27 10.91
CA PHE A 108 1.06 -15.24 11.59
C PHE A 108 2.53 -14.79 11.75
N PRO A 109 3.17 -14.14 10.76
CA PRO A 109 4.55 -13.68 10.89
C PRO A 109 4.82 -12.74 12.07
N LEU A 110 3.80 -12.00 12.52
CA LEU A 110 3.91 -11.01 13.60
C LEU A 110 3.12 -11.39 14.86
N LYS A 111 2.45 -12.54 14.88
CA LYS A 111 1.54 -12.94 15.98
C LYS A 111 2.22 -13.05 17.34
N LYS A 112 3.54 -13.28 17.37
CA LYS A 112 4.32 -13.32 18.62
C LYS A 112 4.48 -11.98 19.33
N VAL A 113 4.28 -10.88 18.61
CA VAL A 113 4.54 -9.52 19.12
C VAL A 113 3.37 -8.56 18.95
N ILE A 114 2.33 -8.93 18.22
CA ILE A 114 1.10 -8.15 18.02
C ILE A 114 -0.07 -8.92 18.62
N ASP A 115 -0.91 -8.23 19.39
CA ASP A 115 -2.02 -8.85 20.13
C ASP A 115 -3.28 -8.98 19.26
N TYR A 116 -3.57 -7.98 18.42
CA TYR A 116 -4.77 -7.93 17.57
C TYR A 116 -4.48 -7.42 16.16
N PHE A 117 -5.06 -8.06 15.16
CA PHE A 117 -4.89 -7.70 13.75
C PHE A 117 -6.23 -7.28 13.14
N PHE A 118 -6.27 -6.11 12.52
CA PHE A 118 -7.42 -5.62 11.77
C PHE A 118 -7.36 -6.14 10.34
N VAL A 119 -8.27 -7.06 10.00
CA VAL A 119 -8.40 -7.67 8.69
C VAL A 119 -9.60 -7.05 7.97
N GLY A 120 -9.33 -6.37 6.85
CA GLY A 120 -10.33 -5.63 6.09
C GLY A 120 -10.41 -4.16 6.48
N ASP A 121 -11.61 -3.62 6.39
CA ASP A 121 -11.94 -2.20 6.59
C ASP A 121 -12.07 -1.88 8.10
N ALA A 122 -11.40 -0.82 8.58
CA ALA A 122 -11.29 -0.50 10.01
C ALA A 122 -12.28 0.59 10.49
N GLU A 123 -13.04 1.21 9.59
CA GLU A 123 -13.92 2.34 9.88
C GLU A 123 -14.97 2.05 10.95
N GLU A 124 -15.43 0.81 11.02
CA GLU A 124 -16.37 0.36 12.05
C GLU A 124 -15.65 -0.40 13.18
N SER A 125 -14.73 -1.31 12.82
CA SER A 125 -14.04 -2.16 13.79
C SER A 125 -13.19 -1.37 14.78
N LEU A 126 -12.47 -0.34 14.34
CA LEU A 126 -11.58 0.41 15.22
C LEU A 126 -12.37 1.22 16.26
N PRO A 127 -13.42 1.99 15.88
CA PRO A 127 -14.34 2.57 16.86
C PRO A 127 -14.91 1.60 17.88
N GLU A 128 -15.36 0.42 17.44
CA GLU A 128 -15.92 -0.62 18.30
C GLU A 128 -14.87 -1.17 19.26
N PHE A 129 -13.67 -1.45 18.75
CA PHE A 129 -12.51 -1.88 19.53
C PHE A 129 -12.12 -0.88 20.62
N LEU A 130 -12.03 0.41 20.27
CA LEU A 130 -11.67 1.46 21.25
C LEU A 130 -12.74 1.61 22.34
N LYS A 131 -14.02 1.48 21.98
CA LYS A 131 -15.11 1.48 22.96
C LYS A 131 -14.97 0.30 23.93
N LEU A 132 -14.75 -0.90 23.44
CA LEU A 132 -14.55 -2.08 24.29
C LEU A 132 -13.29 -1.95 25.15
N TYR A 133 -12.22 -1.33 24.63
CA TYR A 133 -11.01 -1.05 25.41
C TYR A 133 -11.30 -0.13 26.60
N GLU A 134 -12.07 0.93 26.39
CA GLU A 134 -12.49 1.84 27.46
C GLU A 134 -13.38 1.14 28.51
N GLU A 135 -14.27 0.26 28.07
CA GLU A 135 -15.20 -0.49 28.92
C GLU A 135 -14.57 -1.72 29.62
N GLY A 136 -13.33 -2.08 29.27
CA GLY A 136 -12.67 -3.29 29.76
C GLY A 136 -13.29 -4.59 29.22
N GLY A 137 -13.91 -4.53 28.03
CA GLY A 137 -14.58 -5.64 27.37
C GLY A 137 -13.63 -6.56 26.59
N ASP A 138 -14.21 -7.60 25.98
CA ASP A 138 -13.47 -8.54 25.13
C ASP A 138 -13.19 -7.94 23.74
N LEU A 139 -11.97 -7.46 23.55
CA LEU A 139 -11.50 -6.87 22.30
C LEU A 139 -11.53 -7.84 21.10
N SER A 140 -11.52 -9.16 21.35
CA SER A 140 -11.55 -10.16 20.28
C SER A 140 -12.94 -10.39 19.69
N ALA A 141 -13.99 -9.85 20.32
CA ALA A 141 -15.38 -9.97 19.85
C ALA A 141 -15.70 -9.09 18.61
N VAL A 142 -14.82 -8.14 18.28
CA VAL A 142 -15.03 -7.17 17.19
C VAL A 142 -14.91 -7.84 15.81
N GLU A 143 -15.92 -7.68 14.94
CA GLU A 143 -15.82 -8.18 13.55
C GLU A 143 -14.63 -7.52 12.83
N GLY A 144 -13.85 -8.33 12.09
CA GLY A 144 -12.63 -7.87 11.42
C GLY A 144 -11.39 -7.84 12.32
N VAL A 145 -11.50 -8.20 13.60
CA VAL A 145 -10.35 -8.34 14.49
C VAL A 145 -9.95 -9.82 14.61
N PHE A 146 -8.68 -10.11 14.31
CA PHE A 146 -8.05 -11.40 14.52
C PHE A 146 -7.16 -11.34 15.76
N LYS A 147 -7.36 -12.30 16.67
CA LYS A 147 -6.46 -12.61 17.79
C LYS A 147 -5.94 -14.04 17.65
N GLU A 148 -6.86 -14.98 17.50
CA GLU A 148 -6.60 -16.41 17.29
C GLU A 148 -7.65 -17.03 16.35
N GLY A 149 -7.37 -18.21 15.82
CA GLY A 149 -8.31 -18.97 15.00
C GLY A 149 -8.50 -18.40 13.60
N LYS A 150 -9.68 -17.85 13.31
CA LYS A 150 -10.02 -17.23 12.02
C LYS A 150 -10.79 -15.94 12.26
N ALA A 151 -10.50 -14.91 11.47
CA ALA A 151 -11.29 -13.70 11.40
C ALA A 151 -11.90 -13.54 10.01
N LYS A 152 -13.13 -13.04 9.97
CA LYS A 152 -13.76 -12.60 8.73
C LYS A 152 -13.34 -11.18 8.45
N ALA A 153 -12.81 -10.93 7.25
CA ALA A 153 -12.46 -9.57 6.83
C ALA A 153 -13.71 -8.68 6.80
N ARG A 154 -13.68 -7.54 7.50
CA ARG A 154 -14.81 -6.59 7.48
C ARG A 154 -14.77 -5.78 6.19
N GLN A 155 -15.95 -5.46 5.65
CA GLN A 155 -16.11 -4.60 4.48
C GLN A 155 -17.09 -3.50 4.83
N SER A 156 -16.61 -2.26 4.84
CA SER A 156 -17.39 -1.08 5.20
C SER A 156 -17.93 -0.40 3.95
N PRO A 157 -19.08 0.29 4.06
CA PRO A 157 -19.55 1.17 3.01
C PRO A 157 -18.62 2.39 2.91
N LEU A 158 -18.50 2.96 1.70
CA LEU A 158 -17.57 4.06 1.41
C LEU A 158 -18.14 5.43 1.82
N LEU A 159 -18.59 5.55 3.08
CA LEU A 159 -19.26 6.73 3.61
C LEU A 159 -18.29 7.68 4.32
N TYR A 160 -17.35 7.13 5.08
CA TYR A 160 -16.38 7.91 5.85
C TYR A 160 -15.16 8.29 4.99
N HIS A 161 -14.63 9.50 5.19
CA HIS A 161 -13.33 9.94 4.66
C HIS A 161 -12.71 10.97 5.62
N PRO A 162 -11.41 10.86 5.96
CA PRO A 162 -10.74 11.81 6.84
C PRO A 162 -10.63 13.20 6.19
N VAL A 163 -10.94 14.25 6.95
CA VAL A 163 -10.78 15.64 6.49
C VAL A 163 -9.63 16.37 7.18
N TYR A 164 -9.17 15.86 8.32
CA TYR A 164 -7.96 16.36 8.99
C TYR A 164 -6.75 15.54 8.53
N GLU A 165 -6.24 15.88 7.35
CA GLU A 165 -4.97 15.34 6.86
C GLU A 165 -3.82 16.26 7.26
N PRO A 166 -2.80 15.75 7.97
CA PRO A 166 -1.57 16.48 8.21
C PRO A 166 -0.83 16.73 6.89
N VAL A 167 -0.87 17.95 6.38
CA VAL A 167 -0.19 18.34 5.13
C VAL A 167 1.04 19.17 5.46
N GLN A 168 2.23 18.73 5.03
CA GLN A 168 3.47 19.46 5.24
C GLN A 168 3.60 20.66 4.29
N TRP A 169 3.93 21.81 4.86
CA TRP A 169 4.24 23.06 4.14
C TRP A 169 5.66 23.56 4.38
N GLY A 170 6.41 22.89 5.25
CA GLY A 170 7.83 23.17 5.50
C GLY A 170 8.76 22.57 4.43
N GLU A 171 10.04 22.47 4.79
CA GLU A 171 11.10 21.96 3.89
C GLU A 171 11.25 20.43 3.97
N TYR A 172 10.48 19.78 4.83
CA TYR A 172 10.53 18.33 5.00
C TYR A 172 10.00 17.63 3.76
N LYS A 173 10.71 16.61 3.29
CA LYS A 173 10.38 15.95 2.02
C LYS A 173 9.14 15.06 2.16
N GLU A 174 8.15 15.32 1.31
CA GLU A 174 6.96 14.46 1.14
C GLU A 174 6.98 13.70 -0.18
N ALA A 175 6.18 12.62 -0.27
CA ALA A 175 5.95 11.92 -1.53
C ALA A 175 4.96 12.69 -2.41
N PHE A 176 3.93 13.28 -1.80
CA PHE A 176 2.94 14.15 -2.45
C PHE A 176 2.92 15.50 -1.74
N PRO A 177 3.80 16.44 -2.10
CA PRO A 177 3.89 17.73 -1.42
C PRO A 177 2.57 18.50 -1.50
N ARG A 178 2.17 19.14 -0.39
CA ARG A 178 0.99 20.03 -0.32
C ARG A 178 -0.29 19.38 -0.88
N SER A 179 -0.45 18.08 -0.64
CA SER A 179 -1.50 17.26 -1.25
C SER A 179 -2.50 16.75 -0.23
N PHE A 180 -3.77 16.71 -0.61
CA PHE A 180 -4.85 16.02 0.10
C PHE A 180 -5.15 14.68 -0.61
N LEU A 181 -5.19 13.58 0.13
CA LEU A 181 -5.41 12.24 -0.40
C LEU A 181 -6.90 11.90 -0.34
N LEU A 182 -7.52 11.71 -1.50
CA LEU A 182 -8.98 11.53 -1.57
C LEU A 182 -9.35 10.13 -2.10
N GLU A 183 -10.02 9.32 -1.28
CA GLU A 183 -10.49 8.00 -1.71
C GLU A 183 -11.75 8.12 -2.57
N ILE A 184 -11.60 7.81 -3.86
CA ILE A 184 -12.71 7.83 -4.83
C ILE A 184 -13.33 6.45 -5.02
N SER A 185 -12.56 5.39 -4.74
CA SER A 185 -13.03 4.01 -4.89
C SER A 185 -12.27 3.05 -3.97
N ARG A 186 -12.93 1.95 -3.60
CA ARG A 186 -12.34 0.84 -2.85
C ARG A 186 -12.72 -0.49 -3.49
N GLY A 187 -11.83 -1.47 -3.38
CA GLY A 187 -11.99 -2.75 -4.09
C GLY A 187 -11.75 -2.61 -5.59
N CYS A 188 -12.03 -3.68 -6.33
CA CYS A 188 -11.66 -3.77 -7.74
C CYS A 188 -12.70 -4.60 -8.50
N SER A 189 -13.05 -4.18 -9.72
CA SER A 189 -13.99 -4.92 -10.60
C SER A 189 -13.35 -6.12 -11.32
N ARG A 190 -12.02 -6.21 -11.34
CA ARG A 190 -11.23 -7.24 -12.01
C ARG A 190 -10.91 -8.39 -11.06
N LYS A 191 -10.48 -9.51 -11.63
CA LYS A 191 -10.15 -10.75 -10.93
C LYS A 191 -8.73 -11.22 -11.27
N CYS A 192 -7.77 -10.30 -11.23
CA CYS A 192 -6.37 -10.62 -11.46
C CYS A 192 -5.91 -11.64 -10.41
N LYS A 193 -5.43 -12.81 -10.87
CA LYS A 193 -5.13 -13.98 -10.01
C LYS A 193 -4.03 -13.75 -8.98
N PHE A 194 -3.25 -12.69 -9.12
CA PHE A 194 -2.14 -12.34 -8.22
C PHE A 194 -2.50 -11.23 -7.23
N CYS A 195 -3.67 -10.59 -7.38
CA CYS A 195 -3.94 -9.31 -6.73
C CYS A 195 -4.74 -9.50 -5.44
N LEU A 196 -4.12 -9.24 -4.30
CA LEU A 196 -4.78 -9.28 -2.99
C LEU A 196 -6.05 -8.41 -2.94
N VAL A 197 -6.06 -7.23 -3.58
CA VAL A 197 -7.26 -6.37 -3.63
C VAL A 197 -8.45 -7.07 -4.27
N SER A 198 -8.22 -7.82 -5.36
CA SER A 198 -9.28 -8.51 -6.09
C SER A 198 -9.89 -9.67 -5.29
N HIS A 199 -9.11 -10.27 -4.39
CA HIS A 199 -9.51 -11.47 -3.64
C HIS A 199 -9.95 -11.17 -2.20
N CYS A 200 -9.52 -10.05 -1.61
CA CYS A 200 -9.70 -9.79 -0.18
C CYS A 200 -10.51 -8.53 0.16
N VAL A 201 -10.46 -7.48 -0.65
CA VAL A 201 -11.08 -6.17 -0.33
C VAL A 201 -12.57 -6.10 -0.74
N GLY A 202 -13.05 -7.13 -1.44
CA GLY A 202 -14.43 -7.26 -1.91
C GLY A 202 -14.69 -6.53 -3.23
N ARG A 203 -15.97 -6.34 -3.54
CA ARG A 203 -16.42 -5.71 -4.80
C ARG A 203 -16.02 -4.23 -4.85
N LYS A 204 -15.86 -3.72 -6.07
CA LYS A 204 -15.67 -2.29 -6.31
C LYS A 204 -16.82 -1.49 -5.71
N ARG A 205 -16.47 -0.50 -4.90
CA ARG A 205 -17.33 0.51 -4.30
C ARG A 205 -16.80 1.86 -4.74
N GLU A 206 -17.69 2.74 -5.18
CA GLU A 206 -17.34 4.08 -5.66
C GLU A 206 -17.99 5.12 -4.77
N ARG A 207 -17.29 6.23 -4.57
CA ARG A 207 -17.81 7.35 -3.81
C ARG A 207 -18.60 8.26 -4.76
N PRO A 208 -19.88 8.57 -4.46
CA PRO A 208 -20.65 9.50 -5.28
C PRO A 208 -19.97 10.87 -5.42
N VAL A 209 -20.13 11.51 -6.58
CA VAL A 209 -19.45 12.78 -6.93
C VAL A 209 -19.84 13.92 -5.99
N ASP A 210 -21.09 13.99 -5.57
CA ASP A 210 -21.61 14.95 -4.59
C ASP A 210 -21.00 14.75 -3.19
N VAL A 211 -20.75 13.49 -2.80
CA VAL A 211 -20.04 13.15 -1.57
C VAL A 211 -18.56 13.53 -1.66
N ILE A 212 -17.92 13.31 -2.81
CA ILE A 212 -16.54 13.76 -3.09
C ILE A 212 -16.44 15.27 -2.94
N GLN A 213 -17.34 16.03 -3.58
CA GLN A 213 -17.40 17.49 -3.45
C GLN A 213 -17.56 17.93 -1.99
N SER A 214 -18.50 17.32 -1.27
CA SER A 214 -18.74 17.62 0.15
C SER A 214 -17.52 17.36 1.05
N ILE A 215 -16.68 16.37 0.69
CA ILE A 215 -15.42 16.10 1.41
C ILE A 215 -14.39 17.19 1.14
N ILE A 216 -14.26 17.61 -0.12
CA ILE A 216 -13.33 18.69 -0.52
C ILE A 216 -13.67 19.97 0.23
N GLU A 217 -14.94 20.39 0.18
CA GLU A 217 -15.44 21.59 0.88
C GLU A 217 -15.18 21.54 2.38
N LYS A 218 -15.32 20.38 3.02
CA LYS A 218 -14.97 20.21 4.44
C LYS A 218 -13.46 20.27 4.68
N ALA A 219 -12.68 19.58 3.84
CA ALA A 219 -11.22 19.53 3.96
C ALA A 219 -10.60 20.93 3.87
N GLU A 220 -11.14 21.84 3.05
CA GLU A 220 -10.72 23.25 2.96
C GLU A 220 -10.77 23.99 4.29
N THR A 221 -11.72 23.62 5.16
CA THR A 221 -11.86 24.23 6.50
C THR A 221 -10.94 23.59 7.54
N CYS A 222 -10.43 22.38 7.26
CA CYS A 222 -9.68 21.56 8.21
C CYS A 222 -8.17 21.55 7.94
N THR A 223 -7.75 21.63 6.68
CA THR A 223 -6.34 21.55 6.26
C THR A 223 -6.04 22.48 5.08
N LYS A 224 -4.77 22.54 4.65
CA LYS A 224 -4.34 23.35 3.51
C LYS A 224 -3.64 22.47 2.48
N PHE A 225 -4.07 22.55 1.23
CA PHE A 225 -3.51 21.79 0.11
C PHE A 225 -3.61 22.58 -1.19
N GLU A 226 -2.75 22.23 -2.16
CA GLU A 226 -2.76 22.76 -3.53
C GLU A 226 -3.13 21.69 -4.56
N THR A 227 -3.06 20.43 -4.16
CA THR A 227 -3.24 19.27 -5.03
C THR A 227 -4.16 18.26 -4.36
N ILE A 228 -5.08 17.67 -5.10
CA ILE A 228 -5.86 16.51 -4.69
C ILE A 228 -5.28 15.28 -5.39
N VAL A 229 -4.88 14.28 -4.61
CA VAL A 229 -4.39 13.00 -5.11
C VAL A 229 -5.52 12.00 -4.98
N LEU A 230 -6.09 11.57 -6.11
CA LEU A 230 -7.21 10.63 -6.07
C LEU A 230 -6.69 9.21 -5.89
N ILE A 231 -7.19 8.54 -4.85
CA ILE A 231 -6.77 7.22 -4.42
C ILE A 231 -7.89 6.23 -4.72
N GLY A 232 -7.55 5.18 -5.46
CA GLY A 232 -8.49 4.10 -5.77
C GLY A 232 -7.77 2.94 -6.48
N PRO A 233 -8.06 1.66 -6.15
CA PRO A 233 -7.47 0.51 -6.86
C PRO A 233 -7.96 0.36 -8.31
N ASP A 234 -9.06 1.02 -8.65
CA ASP A 234 -9.70 1.04 -9.96
C ASP A 234 -10.20 2.45 -10.25
N SER A 235 -10.32 2.80 -11.52
CA SER A 235 -10.80 4.14 -11.92
C SER A 235 -12.27 4.33 -11.56
N HIS A 236 -12.63 5.55 -11.17
CA HIS A 236 -14.01 5.95 -10.94
C HIS A 236 -14.80 5.94 -12.26
N SER A 237 -16.06 5.51 -12.24
CA SER A 237 -16.93 5.45 -13.43
C SER A 237 -17.25 6.83 -14.00
N CYS A 238 -17.31 7.85 -13.14
CA CYS A 238 -17.53 9.25 -13.48
C CYS A 238 -16.25 10.06 -13.22
N ILE A 239 -15.10 9.63 -13.74
CA ILE A 239 -13.81 10.23 -13.37
C ILE A 239 -13.68 11.68 -13.86
N GLU A 240 -14.25 12.01 -15.01
CA GLU A 240 -14.28 13.36 -15.55
C GLU A 240 -15.06 14.31 -14.63
N ASP A 241 -16.23 13.90 -14.11
CA ASP A 241 -16.99 14.69 -13.14
C ASP A 241 -16.25 14.85 -11.82
N VAL A 242 -15.54 13.80 -11.38
CA VAL A 242 -14.68 13.86 -10.18
C VAL A 242 -13.56 14.89 -10.36
N ILE A 243 -12.95 14.98 -11.55
CA ILE A 243 -11.93 15.98 -11.87
C ILE A 243 -12.53 17.38 -11.87
N GLU A 244 -13.75 17.54 -12.40
CA GLU A 244 -14.43 18.83 -12.42
C GLU A 244 -14.67 19.37 -11.01
N VAL A 245 -15.20 18.55 -10.09
CA VAL A 245 -15.42 18.98 -8.69
C VAL A 245 -14.13 19.17 -7.90
N CYS A 246 -12.99 18.69 -8.40
CA CYS A 246 -11.68 18.97 -7.79
C CYS A 246 -11.13 20.36 -8.15
N LYS A 247 -11.74 21.10 -9.08
CA LYS A 247 -11.31 22.47 -9.38
C LYS A 247 -11.57 23.39 -8.17
N PRO A 248 -10.69 24.38 -7.89
CA PRO A 248 -9.55 24.81 -8.70
C PRO A 248 -8.21 24.09 -8.38
N TYR A 249 -8.23 22.99 -7.62
CA TYR A 249 -7.01 22.29 -7.22
C TYR A 249 -6.37 21.53 -8.38
N ARG A 250 -5.05 21.34 -8.30
CA ARG A 250 -4.37 20.39 -9.20
C ARG A 250 -4.84 18.98 -8.87
N VAL A 251 -5.01 18.13 -9.88
CA VAL A 251 -5.37 16.72 -9.68
C VAL A 251 -4.16 15.84 -9.98
N SER A 252 -3.98 14.78 -9.19
CA SER A 252 -2.95 13.77 -9.39
C SER A 252 -3.55 12.36 -9.30
N LEU A 253 -3.13 11.49 -10.22
CA LEU A 253 -3.61 10.11 -10.36
C LEU A 253 -2.44 9.13 -10.30
N PRO A 254 -2.03 8.67 -9.10
CA PRO A 254 -0.85 7.81 -8.94
C PRO A 254 -1.06 6.40 -9.48
N SER A 255 -2.30 5.93 -9.58
CA SER A 255 -2.65 4.61 -10.10
C SER A 255 -3.70 4.71 -11.21
N LEU A 256 -3.27 4.50 -12.45
CA LEU A 256 -4.16 4.44 -13.61
C LEU A 256 -4.13 3.04 -14.21
N ARG A 257 -5.32 2.53 -14.50
CA ARG A 257 -5.48 1.37 -15.38
C ARG A 257 -5.41 1.82 -16.81
N ILE A 258 -4.83 0.96 -17.62
CA ILE A 258 -4.62 1.25 -19.03
C ILE A 258 -5.95 1.38 -19.78
N GLU A 259 -6.93 0.57 -19.41
CA GLU A 259 -8.27 0.58 -20.00
C GLU A 259 -9.02 1.88 -19.72
N SER A 260 -8.73 2.52 -18.58
CA SER A 260 -9.40 3.74 -18.14
C SER A 260 -8.77 5.02 -18.69
N LEU A 261 -7.69 4.92 -19.46
CA LEU A 261 -7.04 6.09 -20.07
C LEU A 261 -7.93 6.65 -21.19
N SER A 262 -8.54 7.81 -20.96
CA SER A 262 -9.33 8.58 -21.92
C SER A 262 -8.64 9.92 -22.23
N GLU A 263 -9.04 10.56 -23.32
CA GLU A 263 -8.60 11.90 -23.68
C GLU A 263 -9.00 12.92 -22.61
N GLY A 264 -10.28 12.95 -22.20
CA GLY A 264 -10.78 13.86 -21.17
C GLY A 264 -10.06 13.70 -19.81
N LEU A 265 -9.72 12.47 -19.42
CA LEU A 265 -8.91 12.21 -18.23
C LEU A 265 -7.51 12.85 -18.33
N LEU A 266 -6.86 12.68 -19.48
CA LEU A 266 -5.49 13.17 -19.69
C LEU A 266 -5.46 14.69 -19.85
N GLU A 267 -6.47 15.30 -20.46
CA GLU A 267 -6.63 16.75 -20.54
C GLU A 267 -6.89 17.37 -19.16
N GLY A 268 -7.79 16.78 -18.37
CA GLY A 268 -8.16 17.30 -17.06
C GLY A 268 -7.03 17.21 -16.01
N VAL A 269 -6.19 16.18 -16.11
CA VAL A 269 -5.09 15.95 -15.15
C VAL A 269 -3.74 16.48 -15.67
N ALA A 270 -3.53 16.45 -16.99
CA ALA A 270 -2.29 16.80 -17.67
C ALA A 270 -1.00 16.27 -17.00
N PRO A 271 -0.90 14.95 -16.72
CA PRO A 271 0.20 14.41 -15.95
C PRO A 271 1.51 14.44 -16.74
N GLU A 272 2.62 14.84 -16.10
CA GLU A 272 3.94 14.80 -16.75
C GLU A 272 4.36 13.35 -17.06
N THR A 273 4.02 12.41 -16.17
CA THR A 273 4.31 10.98 -16.31
C THR A 273 3.07 10.15 -16.05
N VAL A 274 2.73 9.26 -16.99
CA VAL A 274 1.69 8.23 -16.80
C VAL A 274 2.36 6.91 -16.46
N THR A 275 1.86 6.25 -15.42
CA THR A 275 2.33 4.91 -15.02
C THR A 275 1.31 3.86 -15.44
N ILE A 276 1.77 2.82 -16.13
CA ILE A 276 0.96 1.64 -16.44
C ILE A 276 1.68 0.36 -16.02
N ALA A 277 0.88 -0.66 -15.70
CA ALA A 277 1.37 -1.99 -15.36
C ALA A 277 0.88 -3.01 -16.40
N PRO A 278 1.66 -3.23 -17.48
CA PRO A 278 1.45 -4.40 -18.33
C PRO A 278 1.61 -5.70 -17.55
N GLU A 279 2.38 -5.73 -16.45
CA GLU A 279 2.75 -6.93 -15.69
C GLU A 279 3.74 -7.84 -16.43
N THR A 280 3.45 -8.26 -17.67
CA THR A 280 4.28 -9.25 -18.38
C THR A 280 3.95 -9.31 -19.89
N SER A 281 4.40 -10.36 -20.59
CA SER A 281 4.04 -10.68 -21.98
C SER A 281 2.53 -10.84 -22.16
N GLU A 282 2.02 -10.63 -23.37
CA GLU A 282 0.60 -10.80 -23.68
C GLU A 282 0.05 -12.16 -23.23
N ARG A 283 0.71 -13.26 -23.61
CA ARG A 283 0.33 -14.62 -23.23
C ARG A 283 0.17 -14.78 -21.73
N LEU A 284 1.14 -14.33 -20.94
CA LEU A 284 1.06 -14.46 -19.48
C LEU A 284 0.08 -13.46 -18.88
N ARG A 285 -0.12 -12.26 -19.45
CA ARG A 285 -1.16 -11.33 -18.98
C ARG A 285 -2.55 -11.97 -19.02
N PHE A 286 -2.88 -12.66 -20.11
CA PHE A 286 -4.12 -13.44 -20.20
C PHE A 286 -4.19 -14.54 -19.13
N ASN A 287 -3.08 -15.26 -18.89
CA ASN A 287 -3.03 -16.27 -17.83
C ASN A 287 -3.26 -15.68 -16.43
N LEU A 288 -2.80 -14.45 -16.17
CA LEU A 288 -3.02 -13.71 -14.92
C LEU A 288 -4.46 -13.18 -14.78
N GLY A 289 -5.28 -13.29 -15.81
CA GLY A 289 -6.65 -12.74 -15.84
C GLY A 289 -6.71 -11.27 -16.25
N LYS A 290 -5.71 -10.76 -16.97
CA LYS A 290 -5.72 -9.43 -17.59
C LYS A 290 -5.96 -9.57 -19.09
N SER A 291 -7.13 -9.11 -19.55
CA SER A 291 -7.54 -9.19 -20.95
C SER A 291 -7.09 -7.95 -21.73
N VAL A 292 -5.78 -7.67 -21.73
CA VAL A 292 -5.18 -6.51 -22.42
C VAL A 292 -4.09 -6.98 -23.38
N THR A 293 -4.27 -6.69 -24.66
CA THR A 293 -3.34 -7.03 -25.74
C THR A 293 -2.18 -6.03 -25.82
N ASP A 294 -1.09 -6.42 -26.49
CA ASP A 294 0.00 -5.50 -26.81
C ASP A 294 -0.49 -4.36 -27.72
N GLY A 295 -1.47 -4.65 -28.59
CA GLY A 295 -2.12 -3.64 -29.44
C GLY A 295 -2.80 -2.55 -28.62
N ASP A 296 -3.63 -2.94 -27.64
CA ASP A 296 -4.31 -2.01 -26.74
C ASP A 296 -3.30 -1.13 -26.00
N ILE A 297 -2.19 -1.71 -25.55
CA ILE A 297 -1.13 -0.97 -24.85
C ILE A 297 -0.46 0.06 -25.76
N LEU A 298 -0.20 -0.31 -27.01
CA LEU A 298 0.42 0.59 -27.99
C LEU A 298 -0.51 1.73 -28.40
N GLU A 299 -1.80 1.47 -28.54
CA GLU A 299 -2.81 2.50 -28.78
C GLU A 299 -2.87 3.50 -27.62
N LYS A 300 -2.91 3.01 -26.37
CA LYS A 300 -2.88 3.90 -25.20
C LYS A 300 -1.55 4.64 -25.06
N ALA A 301 -0.42 4.04 -25.44
CA ALA A 301 0.86 4.74 -25.47
C ALA A 301 0.86 5.88 -26.48
N ALA A 302 0.24 5.69 -27.65
CA ALA A 302 0.07 6.75 -28.65
C ALA A 302 -0.79 7.88 -28.09
N LEU A 303 -1.95 7.57 -27.50
CA LEU A 303 -2.79 8.56 -26.82
C LEU A 303 -2.01 9.35 -25.77
N VAL A 304 -1.34 8.66 -24.84
CA VAL A 304 -0.56 9.30 -23.76
C VAL A 304 0.57 10.19 -24.31
N SER A 305 1.13 9.87 -25.48
CA SER A 305 2.21 10.67 -26.09
C SER A 305 1.81 12.10 -26.45
N HIS A 306 0.51 12.36 -26.61
CA HIS A 306 -0.02 13.70 -26.88
C HIS A 306 -0.12 14.57 -25.61
N TYR A 307 -0.24 13.97 -24.42
CA TYR A 307 -0.53 14.68 -23.17
C TYR A 307 0.57 14.59 -22.12
N SER A 308 1.50 13.64 -22.24
CA SER A 308 2.52 13.37 -21.23
C SER A 308 3.92 13.29 -21.82
N LYS A 309 4.92 13.67 -21.03
CA LYS A 309 6.33 13.63 -21.45
C LYS A 309 6.93 12.23 -21.35
N ARG A 310 6.33 11.35 -20.56
CA ARG A 310 6.91 10.05 -20.22
C ARG A 310 5.85 9.03 -19.84
N MET A 311 6.12 7.78 -20.20
CA MET A 311 5.41 6.61 -19.69
C MET A 311 6.32 5.77 -18.80
N LYS A 312 5.82 5.35 -17.63
CA LYS A 312 6.51 4.40 -16.76
C LYS A 312 5.81 3.04 -16.81
N LEU A 313 6.58 1.99 -17.07
CA LEU A 313 6.09 0.61 -17.20
C LEU A 313 6.52 -0.21 -15.99
N TYR A 314 5.58 -0.99 -15.45
CA TYR A 314 5.83 -1.97 -14.40
C TYR A 314 5.63 -3.40 -14.91
N PHE A 315 6.67 -4.21 -14.75
CA PHE A 315 6.66 -5.64 -15.07
C PHE A 315 7.02 -6.49 -13.85
N MET A 316 6.57 -7.73 -13.88
CA MET A 316 6.92 -8.79 -12.95
C MET A 316 7.63 -9.93 -13.68
N VAL A 317 8.53 -10.62 -12.98
CA VAL A 317 9.21 -11.83 -13.45
C VAL A 317 9.17 -12.94 -12.41
N GLY A 318 9.40 -14.19 -12.81
CA GLY A 318 9.22 -15.36 -11.95
C GLY A 318 7.76 -15.75 -11.77
N LEU A 319 6.93 -15.46 -12.79
CA LEU A 319 5.51 -15.79 -12.76
C LEU A 319 5.26 -17.30 -13.01
N PRO A 320 4.14 -17.85 -12.51
CA PRO A 320 3.74 -19.23 -12.81
C PRO A 320 3.62 -19.48 -14.32
N GLY A 321 4.41 -20.43 -14.83
CA GLY A 321 4.43 -20.79 -16.26
C GLY A 321 5.19 -19.81 -17.15
N GLU A 322 6.07 -18.97 -16.59
CA GLU A 322 6.96 -18.08 -17.32
C GLU A 322 7.95 -18.83 -18.20
N LYS A 323 8.11 -18.35 -19.44
CA LYS A 323 9.06 -18.87 -20.43
C LYS A 323 9.95 -17.76 -20.94
N GLU A 324 11.04 -18.12 -21.60
CA GLU A 324 11.94 -17.14 -22.22
C GLU A 324 11.24 -16.30 -23.29
N GLU A 325 10.26 -16.86 -24.01
CA GLU A 325 9.44 -16.13 -24.98
C GLU A 325 8.66 -14.97 -24.33
N ASP A 326 8.27 -15.10 -23.06
CA ASP A 326 7.57 -14.03 -22.35
C ASP A 326 8.52 -12.89 -21.99
N LEU A 327 9.76 -13.21 -21.62
CA LEU A 327 10.80 -12.22 -21.39
C LEU A 327 11.15 -11.47 -22.68
N LYS A 328 11.19 -12.17 -23.82
CA LYS A 328 11.30 -11.55 -25.15
C LYS A 328 10.11 -10.63 -25.42
N GLY A 329 8.90 -11.08 -25.11
CA GLY A 329 7.69 -10.26 -25.21
C GLY A 329 7.74 -8.96 -24.41
N ILE A 330 8.26 -8.98 -23.18
CA ILE A 330 8.47 -7.77 -22.36
C ILE A 330 9.43 -6.80 -23.05
N VAL A 331 10.56 -7.32 -23.58
CA VAL A 331 11.56 -6.51 -24.29
C VAL A 331 10.96 -5.88 -25.55
N ASP A 332 10.25 -6.68 -26.35
CA ASP A 332 9.68 -6.25 -27.63
C ASP A 332 8.59 -5.20 -27.43
N LEU A 333 7.67 -5.41 -26.48
CA LEU A 333 6.65 -4.43 -26.10
C LEU A 333 7.31 -3.12 -25.63
N THR A 334 8.30 -3.21 -24.73
CA THR A 334 9.02 -2.03 -24.24
C THR A 334 9.67 -1.25 -25.37
N LYS A 335 10.33 -1.93 -26.32
CA LYS A 335 10.96 -1.28 -27.48
C LYS A 335 9.92 -0.61 -28.39
N LYS A 336 8.75 -1.23 -28.60
CA LYS A 336 7.68 -0.64 -29.40
C LYS A 336 7.13 0.62 -28.74
N ILE A 337 6.86 0.60 -27.43
CA ILE A 337 6.40 1.78 -26.67
C ILE A 337 7.46 2.88 -26.66
N ALA A 338 8.74 2.53 -26.49
CA ALA A 338 9.84 3.50 -26.47
C ALA A 338 10.04 4.26 -27.80
N LYS A 339 9.52 3.74 -28.92
CA LYS A 339 9.47 4.47 -30.20
C LYS A 339 8.36 5.53 -30.25
N ILE A 340 7.34 5.40 -29.40
CA ILE A 340 6.18 6.28 -29.34
C ILE A 340 6.39 7.38 -28.29
N ILE A 341 6.81 6.99 -27.08
CA ILE A 341 6.97 7.90 -25.94
C ILE A 341 8.21 7.54 -25.11
N ARG A 342 8.84 8.56 -24.51
CA ARG A 342 9.93 8.35 -23.56
C ARG A 342 9.50 7.38 -22.46
N THR A 343 10.22 6.27 -22.34
CA THR A 343 9.82 5.16 -21.49
C THR A 343 10.84 4.89 -20.38
N THR A 344 10.36 4.66 -19.16
CA THR A 344 11.16 4.12 -18.05
C THR A 344 10.54 2.84 -17.54
N VAL A 345 11.36 1.86 -17.17
CA VAL A 345 10.87 0.53 -16.77
C VAL A 345 11.28 0.19 -15.35
N THR A 346 10.34 -0.38 -14.61
CA THR A 346 10.57 -1.04 -13.33
C THR A 346 10.19 -2.52 -13.44
N VAL A 347 11.08 -3.41 -13.00
CA VAL A 347 10.85 -4.86 -12.97
C VAL A 347 10.99 -5.35 -11.54
N SER A 348 10.00 -6.10 -11.04
CA SER A 348 10.06 -6.70 -9.70
C SER A 348 9.81 -8.20 -9.77
N PRO A 349 10.36 -9.01 -8.85
CA PRO A 349 9.94 -10.39 -8.73
C PRO A 349 8.45 -10.50 -8.39
N PHE A 350 7.78 -11.51 -8.93
CA PHE A 350 6.44 -11.87 -8.50
C PHE A 350 6.51 -12.44 -7.08
N VAL A 351 5.71 -11.87 -6.18
CA VAL A 351 5.58 -12.33 -4.79
C VAL A 351 4.16 -12.84 -4.59
N PRO A 352 3.97 -14.17 -4.46
CA PRO A 352 2.72 -14.79 -4.04
C PRO A 352 2.10 -14.11 -2.83
N LYS A 353 0.76 -13.95 -2.85
CA LYS A 353 0.01 -13.34 -1.77
C LYS A 353 -0.99 -14.33 -1.17
N PRO A 354 -1.20 -14.30 0.16
CA PRO A 354 -2.19 -15.15 0.81
C PRO A 354 -3.58 -14.88 0.22
N HIS A 355 -4.45 -15.90 0.24
CA HIS A 355 -5.82 -15.82 -0.28
C HIS A 355 -5.96 -15.51 -1.78
N THR A 356 -4.86 -15.57 -2.53
CA THR A 356 -4.89 -15.48 -4.00
C THR A 356 -4.76 -16.87 -4.64
N PRO A 357 -5.22 -17.08 -5.88
CA PRO A 357 -5.01 -18.32 -6.63
C PRO A 357 -3.55 -18.79 -6.75
N TYR A 358 -2.59 -17.92 -6.45
CA TYR A 358 -1.16 -18.24 -6.45
C TYR A 358 -0.56 -18.30 -5.04
N ALA A 359 -1.36 -18.37 -3.98
CA ALA A 359 -0.85 -18.45 -2.61
C ALA A 359 0.15 -19.61 -2.42
N ASP A 360 -0.16 -20.78 -3.02
CA ASP A 360 0.67 -22.00 -2.92
C ASP A 360 1.81 -22.03 -3.96
N PHE A 361 1.95 -20.99 -4.77
CA PHE A 361 3.04 -20.93 -5.74
C PHE A 361 4.36 -20.67 -4.99
N ARG A 362 5.32 -21.57 -5.18
CA ARG A 362 6.63 -21.44 -4.56
C ARG A 362 7.50 -20.44 -5.32
N TYR A 363 8.11 -19.50 -4.60
CA TYR A 363 9.06 -18.56 -5.18
C TYR A 363 10.35 -19.27 -5.59
N ASP A 364 10.76 -19.09 -6.84
CA ASP A 364 12.00 -19.65 -7.39
C ASP A 364 13.03 -18.53 -7.60
N THR A 365 14.01 -18.47 -6.70
CA THR A 365 15.06 -17.46 -6.73
C THR A 365 15.93 -17.58 -7.99
N ASP A 366 16.25 -18.79 -8.43
CA ASP A 366 17.15 -19.03 -9.56
C ASP A 366 16.46 -18.66 -10.88
N LEU A 367 15.18 -19.00 -11.02
CA LEU A 367 14.34 -18.55 -12.13
C LEU A 367 14.31 -17.02 -12.20
N VAL A 368 14.02 -16.35 -11.08
CA VAL A 368 13.97 -14.88 -11.02
C VAL A 368 15.32 -14.27 -11.37
N GLU A 369 16.43 -14.79 -10.84
CA GLU A 369 17.77 -14.32 -11.18
C GLU A 369 18.06 -14.46 -12.68
N LYS A 370 17.71 -15.61 -13.26
CA LYS A 370 17.84 -15.87 -14.70
C LYS A 370 17.01 -14.89 -15.52
N SER A 371 15.76 -14.64 -15.15
CA SER A 371 14.86 -13.71 -15.84
C SER A 371 15.36 -12.27 -15.77
N LEU A 372 15.78 -11.80 -14.59
CA LEU A 372 16.37 -10.48 -14.41
C LEU A 372 17.68 -10.32 -15.22
N LYS A 373 18.54 -11.34 -15.22
CA LYS A 373 19.79 -11.34 -16.00
C LYS A 373 19.50 -11.31 -17.50
N PHE A 374 18.49 -12.04 -17.97
CA PHE A 374 18.05 -12.00 -19.36
C PHE A 374 17.62 -10.58 -19.75
N LEU A 375 16.69 -9.97 -19.01
CA LEU A 375 16.17 -8.64 -19.32
C LEU A 375 17.28 -7.58 -19.33
N ARG A 376 18.25 -7.65 -18.40
CA ARG A 376 19.38 -6.70 -18.34
C ARG A 376 20.27 -6.72 -19.59
N LYS A 377 20.29 -7.81 -20.36
CA LYS A 377 21.02 -7.89 -21.63
C LYS A 377 20.38 -7.03 -22.73
N TYR A 378 19.06 -6.80 -22.66
CA TYR A 378 18.30 -6.21 -23.75
C TYR A 378 17.65 -4.87 -23.42
N MET A 379 17.53 -4.52 -22.13
CA MET A 379 16.91 -3.27 -21.69
C MET A 379 17.41 -2.80 -20.32
N LYS A 380 17.33 -1.49 -20.07
CA LYS A 380 17.61 -0.87 -18.76
C LYS A 380 16.33 -0.81 -17.94
N PHE A 381 16.41 -1.17 -16.66
CA PHE A 381 15.31 -1.05 -15.71
C PHE A 381 15.83 -0.87 -14.29
N SER A 382 15.01 -0.26 -13.44
CA SER A 382 15.17 -0.31 -11.98
C SER A 382 14.31 -1.44 -11.40
N GLY A 383 14.58 -1.89 -10.18
CA GLY A 383 13.81 -3.01 -9.66
C GLY A 383 14.27 -3.57 -8.33
N VAL A 384 13.55 -4.59 -7.91
CA VAL A 384 13.82 -5.38 -6.72
C VAL A 384 14.70 -6.58 -7.09
N SER A 385 15.64 -6.96 -6.21
CA SER A 385 16.51 -8.13 -6.45
C SER A 385 15.76 -9.44 -6.19
N ALA A 386 16.24 -10.54 -6.77
CA ALA A 386 15.68 -11.86 -6.52
C ALA A 386 15.69 -12.23 -5.03
N GLN A 387 16.77 -11.89 -4.31
CA GLN A 387 16.88 -12.10 -2.88
C GLN A 387 15.86 -11.28 -2.08
N GLN A 388 15.64 -10.02 -2.44
CA GLN A 388 14.63 -9.21 -1.75
C GLN A 388 13.21 -9.74 -2.01
N GLY A 389 12.92 -10.20 -3.23
CA GLY A 389 11.65 -10.86 -3.55
C GLY A 389 11.44 -12.15 -2.75
N PHE A 390 12.49 -12.95 -2.55
CA PHE A 390 12.45 -14.16 -1.72
C PHE A 390 12.08 -13.84 -0.27
N ILE A 391 12.73 -12.87 0.35
CA ILE A 391 12.40 -12.43 1.72
C ILE A 391 10.95 -11.97 1.79
N GLN A 392 10.52 -11.16 0.81
CA GLN A 392 9.15 -10.65 0.79
C GLN A 392 8.13 -11.78 0.65
N TRP A 393 8.43 -12.82 -0.14
CA TRP A 393 7.60 -14.02 -0.24
C TRP A 393 7.49 -14.75 1.09
N VAL A 394 8.62 -15.04 1.75
CA VAL A 394 8.67 -15.62 3.09
C VAL A 394 7.81 -14.85 4.08
N LEU A 395 7.99 -13.53 4.15
CA LEU A 395 7.22 -12.69 5.07
C LEU A 395 5.74 -12.59 4.68
N SER A 396 5.40 -12.78 3.39
CA SER A 396 4.03 -12.65 2.91
C SER A 396 3.17 -13.88 3.17
N ILE A 397 3.71 -15.08 3.01
CA ILE A 397 2.95 -16.35 3.12
C ILE A 397 3.36 -17.19 4.33
N GLY A 398 4.46 -16.85 5.01
CA GLY A 398 4.98 -17.66 6.11
C GLY A 398 4.08 -17.66 7.35
N ASP A 399 4.39 -18.58 8.24
CA ASP A 399 3.65 -18.88 9.47
C ASP A 399 4.25 -18.18 10.71
N GLU A 400 3.90 -18.65 11.91
CA GLU A 400 4.44 -18.13 13.18
C GLU A 400 5.96 -18.40 13.36
N GLY A 401 6.53 -19.32 12.57
CA GLY A 401 7.96 -19.60 12.53
C GLY A 401 8.77 -18.41 12.01
N VAL A 402 8.19 -17.60 11.11
CA VAL A 402 8.79 -16.33 10.65
C VAL A 402 9.11 -15.40 11.81
N GLY A 403 8.30 -15.40 12.87
CA GLY A 403 8.52 -14.56 14.05
C GLY A 403 9.86 -14.81 14.74
N GLU A 404 10.32 -16.07 14.83
CA GLU A 404 11.66 -16.36 15.40
C GLU A 404 12.78 -15.82 14.53
N TYR A 405 12.59 -15.75 13.21
CA TYR A 405 13.58 -15.15 12.34
C TYR A 405 13.67 -13.64 12.51
N LEU A 406 12.52 -12.96 12.63
CA LEU A 406 12.47 -11.52 12.85
C LEU A 406 13.14 -11.12 14.18
N LYS A 407 13.11 -12.02 15.17
CA LYS A 407 13.77 -11.86 16.46
C LYS A 407 15.26 -11.55 16.28
N ASN A 408 15.71 -10.45 16.88
CA ASN A 408 17.09 -9.94 16.84
C ASN A 408 17.60 -9.52 15.45
N ARG A 409 16.73 -9.34 14.45
CA ARG A 409 17.11 -8.84 13.13
C ARG A 409 16.56 -7.45 12.88
N ARG A 410 17.39 -6.63 12.24
CA ARG A 410 17.03 -5.28 11.81
C ARG A 410 16.80 -5.22 10.32
N TYR A 411 15.97 -4.28 9.89
CA TYR A 411 15.77 -4.00 8.47
C TYR A 411 17.11 -3.79 7.75
N SER A 412 18.04 -3.00 8.30
CA SER A 412 19.36 -2.77 7.67
C SER A 412 20.20 -4.03 7.42
N ALA A 413 19.90 -5.14 8.12
CA ALA A 413 20.58 -6.41 7.97
C ALA A 413 20.04 -7.27 6.81
N TRP A 414 18.91 -6.93 6.18
CA TRP A 414 18.33 -7.73 5.08
C TRP A 414 19.28 -7.85 3.88
N LYS A 415 20.15 -6.85 3.65
CA LYS A 415 21.17 -6.87 2.57
C LYS A 415 22.36 -7.78 2.86
N LYS A 416 22.54 -8.21 4.12
CA LYS A 416 23.61 -9.11 4.59
C LYS A 416 23.01 -10.44 5.06
N ILE A 417 22.09 -10.98 4.27
CA ILE A 417 21.53 -12.30 4.58
C ILE A 417 22.60 -13.37 4.38
N ASP A 418 22.82 -14.13 5.45
CA ASP A 418 23.74 -15.26 5.52
C ASP A 418 23.32 -16.36 4.53
N THR A 419 24.29 -16.99 3.88
CA THR A 419 24.13 -18.19 3.04
C THR A 419 23.38 -19.30 3.78
N GLN A 420 23.55 -19.38 5.11
CA GLN A 420 22.82 -20.30 5.97
C GLN A 420 21.30 -20.04 5.97
N PHE A 421 20.89 -18.76 5.95
CA PHE A 421 19.47 -18.38 5.94
C PHE A 421 18.76 -18.72 4.61
N LYS A 422 19.46 -18.59 3.47
CA LYS A 422 18.94 -19.02 2.16
C LYS A 422 18.65 -20.53 2.17
N LYS A 423 19.58 -21.35 2.71
CA LYS A 423 19.41 -22.80 2.84
C LYS A 423 18.29 -23.21 3.80
N GLU A 424 18.15 -22.51 4.92
CA GLU A 424 17.09 -22.75 5.91
C GLU A 424 15.69 -22.50 5.32
N TRP A 425 15.51 -21.50 4.45
CA TRP A 425 14.20 -21.21 3.85
C TRP A 425 13.94 -21.87 2.50
N GLU A 426 14.97 -22.32 1.79
CA GLU A 426 14.81 -23.28 0.69
C GLU A 426 14.30 -24.65 1.18
N SER A 427 14.37 -24.93 2.48
CA SER A 427 13.92 -26.19 3.09
C SER A 427 12.66 -26.06 3.96
N ILE A 428 12.15 -24.86 4.21
CA ILE A 428 10.87 -24.67 4.92
C ILE A 428 9.71 -25.09 4.02
N ASP A 429 8.92 -26.01 4.54
CA ASP A 429 7.65 -26.39 3.95
C ASP A 429 6.66 -25.23 4.16
N VAL A 430 6.21 -24.66 3.05
CA VAL A 430 5.27 -23.52 3.01
C VAL A 430 3.83 -23.98 2.74
N SER A 431 3.58 -25.30 2.82
CA SER A 431 2.26 -25.92 2.57
C SER A 431 1.28 -25.84 3.73
#